data_AF-A0A1V5VJ07-F1
#
_entry.id   AF-A0A1V5VJ07-F1
#
_cell.length_a   1.000
_cell.length_b   1.000
_cell.length_c   1.000
_cell.angle_alpha   90.00
_cell.angle_beta   90.00
_cell.angle_gamma   90.00
#
_symmetry.space_group_name_H-M   'P 1'
#
loop_
_entity.id
_entity.type
_entity.pdbx_description
1 polymer ?
#
loop_
_entity_poly.entity_id
_entity_poly.type
_entity_poly.pdbx_seq_one_letter_code
_entity_poly.pdbx_strand_id
1 'polypeptide(L)'
;MIILKSYRKKWDNTVAGVFACRSPERPNLIMSSICKISGINAEKGKIFIGNIDAFNGTPVIDIKPYIHCVDRVKNCKVPKWFPEEWGEWYPEKGIG
;
A
#
# COMPACT_ATOMS: atom_id res chain seq x y z
N MET A 1 -2.49 1.94 -7.90
CA MET A 1 -1.50 0.92 -8.29
C MET A 1 -0.20 1.63 -8.68
N ILE A 2 0.94 1.36 -8.02
CA ILE A 2 2.12 2.26 -7.93
C ILE A 2 3.43 1.50 -8.25
N ILE A 3 4.28 2.03 -9.14
CA ILE A 3 5.68 1.61 -9.35
C ILE A 3 6.59 2.27 -8.29
N LEU A 4 7.12 1.48 -7.36
CA LEU A 4 8.08 1.96 -6.37
C LEU A 4 9.54 1.79 -6.83
N LYS A 5 10.37 2.80 -6.54
CA LYS A 5 11.83 2.62 -6.49
C LYS A 5 12.19 1.94 -5.16
N SER A 6 13.18 1.05 -5.18
CA SER A 6 13.57 0.26 -4.00
C SER A 6 13.97 1.15 -2.82
N TYR A 7 13.30 0.98 -1.67
CA TYR A 7 13.73 1.51 -0.38
C TYR A 7 13.99 0.32 0.55
N ARG A 8 15.27 0.05 0.86
CA ARG A 8 15.65 -0.99 1.82
C ARG A 8 15.61 -0.42 3.24
N LYS A 9 14.52 -0.66 3.97
CA LYS A 9 14.53 -0.55 5.43
C LYS A 9 14.48 -1.98 6.00
N LYS A 10 15.64 -2.48 6.48
CA LYS A 10 15.76 -3.76 7.17
C LYS A 10 15.17 -3.59 8.58
N TRP A 11 13.97 -4.11 8.81
CA TRP A 11 13.33 -4.04 10.13
C TRP A 11 13.68 -5.24 11.02
N ASP A 12 14.03 -6.36 10.41
CA ASP A 12 14.64 -7.51 11.06
C ASP A 12 15.57 -8.18 10.03
N ASN A 13 16.57 -8.93 10.46
CA ASN A 13 17.44 -9.66 9.53
C ASN A 13 16.76 -10.94 8.98
N THR A 14 15.41 -10.99 8.92
CA THR A 14 14.68 -12.14 8.39
C THR A 14 14.66 -12.09 6.88
N VAL A 15 15.11 -13.18 6.25
CA VAL A 15 15.00 -13.36 4.81
C VAL A 15 13.65 -14.00 4.51
N ALA A 16 12.79 -13.27 3.80
CA ALA A 16 11.53 -13.78 3.27
C ALA A 16 11.57 -13.80 1.73
N GLY A 17 10.94 -14.79 1.11
CA GLY A 17 10.75 -14.81 -0.33
C GLY A 17 9.92 -13.61 -0.80
N VAL A 18 10.16 -13.12 -2.02
CA VAL A 18 9.52 -11.91 -2.55
C VAL A 18 7.98 -11.94 -2.53
N PHE A 19 7.39 -13.14 -2.68
CA PHE A 19 5.93 -13.33 -2.64
C PHE A 19 5.37 -13.47 -1.22
N ALA A 20 6.23 -13.71 -0.22
CA ALA A 20 5.85 -13.74 1.20
C ALA A 20 5.92 -12.34 1.84
N CYS A 21 6.31 -11.30 1.09
CA CYS A 21 6.45 -9.94 1.57
C CYS A 21 5.94 -8.90 0.56
N ARG A 22 6.06 -7.61 0.91
CA ARG A 22 5.68 -6.48 0.04
C ARG A 22 6.88 -5.76 -0.58
N SER A 23 8.01 -6.44 -0.78
CA SER A 23 9.23 -5.86 -1.36
C SER A 23 8.95 -5.12 -2.69
N PRO A 24 9.44 -3.88 -2.88
CA PRO A 24 9.34 -3.19 -4.17
C PRO A 24 10.13 -3.91 -5.29
N GLU A 25 11.13 -4.72 -4.94
CA GLU A 25 11.94 -5.52 -5.86
C GLU A 25 11.23 -6.86 -6.16
N ARG A 26 10.27 -6.84 -7.10
CA ARG A 26 9.47 -8.01 -7.52
C ARG A 26 9.42 -8.16 -9.05
N PRO A 27 9.16 -9.35 -9.60
CA PRO A 27 9.17 -9.56 -11.05
C PRO A 27 8.24 -8.61 -11.83
N ASN A 28 7.06 -8.32 -11.26
CA ASN A 28 6.14 -7.30 -11.76
C ASN A 28 6.08 -6.16 -10.76
N LEU A 29 6.60 -4.98 -11.11
CA LEU A 29 6.73 -3.79 -10.24
C LEU A 29 5.38 -3.10 -9.96
N ILE A 30 4.42 -3.87 -9.49
CA ILE A 30 3.05 -3.49 -9.24
C ILE A 30 2.81 -3.53 -7.73
N MET A 31 2.28 -2.43 -7.19
CA MET A 31 1.82 -2.34 -5.81
C MET A 31 0.40 -1.79 -5.77
N SER A 32 -0.42 -2.26 -4.83
CA SER A 32 -1.72 -1.67 -4.51
C SER A 32 -1.71 -1.03 -3.12
N SER A 33 -2.31 0.16 -3.01
CA SER A 33 -2.44 0.88 -1.75
C SER A 33 -3.90 1.24 -1.56
N ILE A 34 -4.45 0.91 -0.39
CA ILE A 34 -5.79 1.32 0.02
C ILE A 34 -5.64 2.74 0.57
N CYS A 35 -6.48 3.66 0.12
CA CYS A 35 -6.44 5.04 0.59
C CYS A 35 -7.86 5.61 0.69
N LYS A 36 -8.04 6.54 1.62
CA LYS A 36 -9.27 7.33 1.74
C LYS A 36 -9.23 8.45 0.72
N ILE A 37 -10.30 8.61 -0.05
CA ILE A 37 -10.50 9.78 -0.89
C ILE A 37 -10.83 10.97 0.02
N SER A 38 -10.04 12.02 -0.06
CA SER A 38 -10.24 13.28 0.66
C SER A 38 -10.98 14.33 -0.18
N GLY A 39 -11.01 14.16 -1.50
CA GLY A 39 -11.77 15.01 -2.41
C GLY A 39 -11.67 14.58 -3.87
N ILE A 40 -12.56 15.11 -4.70
CA ILE A 40 -12.58 14.84 -6.14
C ILE A 40 -12.79 16.17 -6.87
N ASN A 41 -11.97 16.41 -7.91
CA ASN A 41 -12.19 17.46 -8.89
C ASN A 41 -12.36 16.79 -10.26
N ALA A 42 -13.61 16.55 -10.65
CA ALA A 42 -13.94 15.84 -11.87
C ALA A 42 -13.55 16.65 -13.13
N GLU A 43 -13.73 17.97 -13.11
CA GLU A 43 -13.38 18.84 -14.24
C GLU A 43 -11.89 18.77 -14.60
N LYS A 44 -11.02 18.62 -13.60
CA LYS A 44 -9.57 18.48 -13.78
C LYS A 44 -9.09 17.02 -13.81
N GLY A 45 -10.01 16.06 -13.69
CA GLY A 45 -9.68 14.63 -13.61
C GLY A 45 -8.77 14.28 -12.42
N LYS A 46 -8.97 14.94 -11.26
CA LYS A 46 -8.12 14.73 -10.05
C LYS A 46 -8.89 14.09 -8.91
N ILE A 47 -8.23 13.14 -8.25
CA ILE A 47 -8.67 12.53 -7.00
C ILE A 47 -7.62 12.86 -5.95
N PHE A 48 -8.05 13.43 -4.84
CA PHE A 48 -7.21 13.70 -3.68
C PHE A 48 -7.35 12.54 -2.69
N ILE A 49 -6.23 12.04 -2.20
CA ILE A 49 -6.15 10.89 -1.31
C ILE A 49 -5.23 11.20 -0.13
N GLY A 50 -5.37 10.44 0.97
CA GLY A 50 -4.37 10.45 2.05
C GLY A 50 -3.00 9.94 1.60
N ASN A 51 -1.96 10.11 2.43
CA ASN A 51 -0.61 9.68 2.09
C ASN A 51 -0.57 8.18 1.74
N ILE A 52 0.24 7.87 0.74
CA ILE A 52 0.57 6.52 0.29
C ILE A 52 2.08 6.43 0.13
N ASP A 53 2.58 5.21 0.07
CA ASP A 53 4.00 4.88 -0.05
C ASP A 53 4.58 5.10 -1.46
N ALA A 54 3.90 5.84 -2.33
CA ALA A 54 4.32 6.16 -3.70
C ALA A 54 5.27 7.36 -3.78
N PHE A 55 6.24 7.30 -4.69
CA PHE A 55 6.99 8.49 -5.07
C PHE A 55 6.15 9.40 -5.98
N ASN A 56 6.44 10.69 -5.93
CA ASN A 56 5.84 11.65 -6.86
C ASN A 56 6.16 11.27 -8.31
N GLY A 57 5.15 11.34 -9.18
CA GLY A 57 5.26 10.95 -10.59
C GLY A 57 5.21 9.45 -10.86
N THR A 58 5.04 8.61 -9.83
CA THR A 58 4.81 7.18 -10.05
C THR A 58 3.53 6.96 -10.89
N PRO A 59 3.60 6.18 -11.99
CA PRO A 59 2.43 5.89 -12.82
C PRO A 59 1.32 5.17 -12.06
N VAL A 60 0.09 5.62 -12.26
CA VAL A 60 -1.13 4.94 -11.83
C VAL A 60 -1.65 4.11 -13.00
N ILE A 61 -1.84 2.82 -12.78
CA ILE A 61 -2.29 1.88 -13.82
C ILE A 61 -3.71 1.33 -13.58
N ASP A 62 -4.29 1.52 -12.39
CA ASP A 62 -5.67 1.11 -12.07
C ASP A 62 -6.18 1.79 -10.78
N ILE A 63 -7.50 1.96 -10.71
CA ILE A 63 -8.26 2.47 -9.56
C ILE A 63 -9.52 1.63 -9.42
N LYS A 64 -9.74 1.05 -8.23
CA LYS A 64 -10.93 0.25 -7.91
C LYS A 64 -11.58 0.73 -6.62
N PRO A 65 -12.92 0.69 -6.50
CA PRO A 65 -13.58 0.96 -5.23
C PRO A 65 -13.20 -0.12 -4.21
N TYR A 66 -13.01 0.28 -2.95
CA TYR A 66 -12.87 -0.65 -1.83
C TYR A 66 -14.24 -1.20 -1.45
N ILE A 67 -14.45 -2.49 -1.64
CA ILE A 67 -15.71 -3.19 -1.39
C ILE A 67 -15.53 -4.08 -0.16
N HIS A 68 -16.23 -3.76 0.92
CA HIS A 68 -16.04 -4.42 2.22
C HIS A 68 -16.17 -5.95 2.18
N CYS A 69 -17.12 -6.50 1.42
CA CYS A 69 -17.31 -7.95 1.34
C CYS A 69 -16.27 -8.67 0.47
N VAL A 70 -15.48 -7.94 -0.31
CA VAL A 70 -14.46 -8.50 -1.21
C VAL A 70 -13.06 -8.30 -0.67
N ASP A 71 -12.78 -7.12 -0.10
CA ASP A 71 -11.42 -6.71 0.25
C ASP A 71 -11.07 -6.89 1.74
N ARG A 72 -12.07 -7.12 2.62
CA ARG A 72 -11.86 -7.23 4.07
C ARG A 72 -11.78 -8.67 4.53
N VAL A 73 -10.67 -9.04 5.15
CA VAL A 73 -10.50 -10.33 5.84
C VAL A 73 -10.75 -10.14 7.33
N LYS A 74 -11.79 -10.80 7.87
CA LYS A 74 -12.18 -10.63 9.29
C LYS A 74 -11.12 -11.14 10.27
N ASN A 75 -10.50 -12.28 9.97
CA ASN A 75 -9.53 -12.94 10.83
C ASN A 75 -8.20 -13.12 10.07
N CYS A 76 -7.46 -12.04 9.86
CA CYS A 76 -6.13 -12.10 9.25
C CYS A 76 -5.05 -12.41 10.31
N LYS A 77 -3.91 -12.95 9.86
CA LYS A 77 -2.73 -13.15 10.69
C LYS A 77 -1.53 -12.58 9.95
N VAL A 78 -0.64 -11.92 10.69
CA VAL A 78 0.66 -11.48 10.20
C VAL A 78 1.75 -12.40 10.77
N PRO A 79 2.89 -12.55 10.09
CA PRO A 79 4.00 -13.33 10.62
C PRO A 79 4.55 -12.72 11.91
N LYS A 80 5.15 -13.54 12.77
CA LYS A 80 5.68 -13.10 14.09
C LYS A 80 6.76 -12.01 14.01
N TRP A 81 7.41 -11.87 12.86
CA TRP A 81 8.43 -10.88 12.60
C TRP A 81 7.85 -9.53 12.11
N PHE A 82 6.54 -9.46 11.88
CA PHE A 82 5.90 -8.20 11.49
C PHE A 82 5.94 -7.19 12.66
N PRO A 83 6.40 -5.94 12.44
CA PRO A 83 6.59 -5.00 13.54
C PRO A 83 5.25 -4.54 14.13
N GLU A 84 5.13 -4.55 15.46
CA GLU A 84 3.90 -4.18 16.18
C GLU A 84 3.54 -2.69 16.00
N GLU A 85 4.52 -1.83 15.75
CA GLU A 85 4.35 -0.38 15.59
C GLU A 85 3.54 0.03 14.36
N TRP A 86 3.27 -0.90 13.43
CA TRP A 86 2.44 -0.64 12.25
C TRP A 86 0.93 -0.65 12.55
N GLY A 87 0.53 -1.08 13.74
CA GLY A 87 -0.86 -1.12 14.18
C GLY A 87 -1.73 -2.11 13.42
N GLU A 88 -3.04 -2.12 13.73
CA GLU A 88 -4.00 -3.07 13.13
C GLU A 88 -4.72 -2.53 11.89
N TRP A 89 -4.79 -1.20 11.74
CA TRP A 89 -5.61 -0.53 10.73
C TRP A 89 -4.86 0.60 10.03
N TYR A 90 -5.25 0.88 8.78
CA TYR A 90 -4.66 1.97 8.00
C TYR A 90 -4.94 3.34 8.65
N PRO A 91 -3.93 4.18 8.90
CA PRO A 91 -4.12 5.48 9.55
C PRO A 91 -4.94 6.45 8.69
N GLU A 92 -5.74 7.33 9.32
CA GLU A 92 -6.56 8.32 8.58
C GLU A 92 -5.72 9.28 7.72
N LYS A 93 -4.53 9.65 8.21
CA LYS A 93 -3.57 10.50 7.50
C LYS A 93 -2.84 9.78 6.36
N GLY A 94 -2.94 8.45 6.28
CA GLY A 94 -2.16 7.62 5.37
C GLY A 94 -0.90 7.01 5.98
N ILE A 95 -0.19 6.22 5.18
CA ILE A 95 1.15 5.70 5.49
C ILE A 95 2.19 6.48 4.68
N GLY A 96 3.33 6.79 5.30
CA GLY A 96 4.34 7.69 4.75
C GLY A 96 4.38 9.01 5.50
#